data_AF-A0A5M9WV99-F1
#
_entry.id   AF-A0A5M9WV99-F1
#
_cell.length_a   1.000
_cell.length_b   1.000
_cell.length_c   1.000
_cell.angle_alpha   90.00
_cell.angle_beta   90.00
_cell.angle_gamma   90.00
#
_symmetry.space_group_name_H-M   'P 1'
#
loop_
_entity.id
_entity.type
_entity.pdbx_description
1 polymer ?
#
loop_
_entity_poly.entity_id
_entity_poly.type
_entity_poly.pdbx_seq_one_letter_code
_entity_poly.pdbx_strand_id
1 'polypeptide(L)'
;MKHSNQEQTEASATKTGPKETTDALQSNHWGAYVNAEIRLPATQAGPLSGLTFAVKDVFNIQGETSGAGNPDWLRTHEPATSTAPALLILLENGANLEGTTQTDELMYSLNGENAHYGTPTNPLASDRIPGGSSSGSAVAAAAGLVDFAVGTDTGGSVRIPSSYCGLYGFRPTHGTVSAEGVIPLAHSFDTIGWMSQDVTILRNVGNVLLKEKLLPKENGSEITSEIEMKPFTHFFIASEAWDLPEAEDRSILLSTLHGIEGWHPDGYQAIDLSEPAESLAEWSATFRVLQGLEIAHEHSGWLTKERPTFGPGIAERFEWACSLEKSASEAEVELRARVRRNLVDLLGEEGLLAIPTAPGPAPLLGLKGPEAEAYRAKTMQLSCIAGLSGLPQVTVPVLRPDGLAIGLSFIGGTKTDVRLLHWTAKQFAGEVCR
;
A
#
# COMPACT_ATOMS: atom_id res chain seq x y z
N MET A 1 79.01 -21.58 15.84
CA MET A 1 78.32 -20.47 15.16
C MET A 1 77.85 -21.03 13.81
N LYS A 2 76.72 -21.75 13.71
CA LYS A 2 75.31 -21.27 13.61
C LYS A 2 75.26 -20.06 12.67
N HIS A 3 74.78 -20.16 11.44
CA HIS A 3 73.36 -20.31 11.10
C HIS A 3 73.16 -20.64 9.61
N SER A 4 72.21 -21.53 9.36
CA SER A 4 71.53 -21.81 8.10
C SER A 4 70.49 -20.73 7.81
N ASN A 5 70.35 -20.29 6.56
CA ASN A 5 69.15 -19.60 6.08
C ASN A 5 68.50 -20.43 4.96
N GLN A 6 67.36 -21.02 5.29
CA GLN A 6 66.35 -21.45 4.34
C GLN A 6 65.47 -20.24 4.04
N GLU A 7 65.33 -19.87 2.76
CA GLU A 7 64.29 -18.95 2.31
C GLU A 7 62.95 -19.70 2.29
N GLN A 8 62.04 -19.28 3.17
CA GLN A 8 60.62 -19.60 3.08
C GLN A 8 59.93 -18.53 2.22
N THR A 9 59.27 -18.96 1.16
CA THR A 9 58.29 -18.19 0.39
C THR A 9 57.02 -18.02 1.24
N GLU A 10 56.76 -16.81 1.73
CA GLU A 10 55.45 -16.42 2.27
C GLU A 10 54.56 -15.88 1.15
N ALA A 11 53.45 -16.58 0.90
CA ALA A 11 52.35 -16.09 0.09
C ALA A 11 51.61 -14.98 0.84
N SER A 12 51.55 -13.80 0.22
CA SER A 12 50.73 -12.68 0.69
C SER A 12 49.25 -13.02 0.51
N ALA A 13 48.56 -13.36 1.60
CA ALA A 13 47.11 -13.36 1.67
C ALA A 13 46.64 -11.91 1.87
N THR A 14 46.15 -11.28 0.82
CA THR A 14 45.39 -10.03 0.90
C THR A 14 44.09 -10.28 1.68
N LYS A 15 44.06 -9.80 2.92
CA LYS A 15 42.83 -9.67 3.72
C LYS A 15 41.93 -8.63 3.06
N THR A 16 40.85 -9.08 2.43
CA THR A 16 39.70 -8.24 2.12
C THR A 16 38.94 -7.93 3.41
N GLY A 17 39.07 -6.69 3.90
CA GLY A 17 38.23 -6.15 4.98
C GLY A 17 36.81 -5.81 4.49
N PRO A 18 35.86 -5.56 5.41
CA PRO A 18 34.43 -5.55 5.13
C PRO A 18 34.06 -4.33 4.28
N LYS A 19 33.56 -4.60 3.07
CA LYS A 19 32.97 -3.61 2.17
C LYS A 19 31.42 -3.56 2.31
N GLU A 20 30.82 -4.54 2.97
CA GLU A 20 29.37 -4.76 3.02
C GLU A 20 28.63 -3.81 3.97
N THR A 21 29.24 -3.38 5.08
CA THR A 21 28.55 -2.55 6.09
C THR A 21 28.38 -1.08 5.70
N THR A 22 29.14 -0.58 4.73
CA THR A 22 29.03 0.81 4.25
C THR A 22 27.91 0.99 3.22
N ASP A 23 27.60 -0.03 2.41
CA ASP A 23 26.56 0.05 1.38
C ASP A 23 25.14 -0.01 2.00
N ALA A 24 24.94 -0.80 3.06
CA ALA A 24 23.65 -0.90 3.75
C ALA A 24 23.27 0.36 4.56
N LEU A 25 24.25 1.05 5.15
CA LEU A 25 24.04 2.32 5.84
C LEU A 25 23.85 3.49 4.85
N GLN A 26 24.45 3.43 3.67
CA GLN A 26 24.19 4.40 2.59
C GLN A 26 22.83 4.16 1.91
N SER A 27 22.37 2.91 1.80
CA SER A 27 21.09 2.58 1.15
C SER A 27 19.86 2.96 1.98
N ASN A 28 19.96 3.05 3.31
CA ASN A 28 18.82 3.41 4.18
C ASN A 28 18.79 4.88 4.64
N HIS A 29 19.43 5.81 3.92
CA HIS A 29 19.42 7.23 4.29
C HIS A 29 18.02 7.87 4.27
N TRP A 30 17.08 7.28 3.54
CA TRP A 30 15.66 7.65 3.56
C TRP A 30 14.89 7.11 4.77
N GLY A 31 15.49 6.22 5.59
CA GLY A 31 14.82 5.55 6.71
C GLY A 31 13.72 4.57 6.28
N ALA A 32 13.71 4.12 5.03
CA ALA A 32 12.66 3.27 4.46
C ALA A 32 12.67 1.84 5.05
N TYR A 33 13.86 1.30 5.33
CA TYR A 33 14.05 -0.08 5.78
C TYR A 33 14.10 -0.19 7.30
N VAL A 34 13.49 -1.25 7.82
CA VAL A 34 13.77 -1.73 9.18
C VAL A 34 14.87 -2.78 9.15
N ASN A 35 14.92 -3.62 8.12
CA ASN A 35 16.02 -4.55 7.89
C ASN A 35 16.41 -4.58 6.40
N ALA A 36 17.48 -3.86 6.09
CA ALA A 36 18.06 -3.80 4.75
C ALA A 36 19.01 -4.97 4.44
N GLU A 37 19.13 -5.99 5.29
CA GLU A 37 19.97 -7.18 5.05
C GLU A 37 19.16 -8.39 4.56
N ILE A 38 17.84 -8.38 4.77
CA ILE A 38 16.98 -9.46 4.30
C ILE A 38 16.95 -9.44 2.77
N ARG A 39 17.49 -10.51 2.16
CA ARG A 39 17.55 -10.69 0.71
C ARG A 39 17.04 -12.06 0.34
N LEU A 40 16.04 -12.10 -0.55
CA LEU A 40 15.60 -13.35 -1.17
C LEU A 40 15.76 -13.21 -2.69
N PRO A 41 16.66 -13.97 -3.31
CA PRO A 41 16.79 -13.96 -4.76
C PRO A 41 15.56 -14.58 -5.42
N ALA A 42 15.29 -14.18 -6.65
CA ALA A 42 14.30 -14.84 -7.49
C ALA A 42 14.58 -16.36 -7.57
N THR A 43 13.54 -17.17 -7.50
CA THR A 43 13.66 -18.63 -7.56
C THR A 43 13.54 -19.17 -8.98
N GLN A 44 12.94 -18.39 -9.89
CA GLN A 44 12.77 -18.69 -11.31
C GLN A 44 12.83 -17.39 -12.13
N ALA A 45 12.99 -17.50 -13.44
CA ALA A 45 12.81 -16.37 -14.35
C ALA A 45 11.32 -16.20 -14.70
N GLY A 46 10.90 -14.98 -15.01
CA GLY A 46 9.51 -14.67 -15.31
C GLY A 46 9.28 -13.21 -15.74
N PRO A 47 8.02 -12.77 -15.79
CA PRO A 47 7.65 -11.41 -16.22
C PRO A 47 8.25 -10.28 -15.38
N LEU A 48 8.75 -10.58 -14.17
CA LEU A 48 9.38 -9.62 -13.26
C LEU A 48 10.91 -9.81 -13.19
N SER A 49 11.50 -10.60 -14.09
CA SER A 49 12.94 -10.84 -14.12
C SER A 49 13.75 -9.55 -14.20
N GLY A 50 14.72 -9.41 -13.29
CA GLY A 50 15.58 -8.25 -13.20
C GLY A 50 15.01 -7.11 -12.36
N LEU A 51 13.76 -7.22 -11.90
CA LEU A 51 13.16 -6.27 -10.98
C LEU A 51 13.48 -6.63 -9.52
N THR A 52 13.49 -5.60 -8.69
CA THR A 52 13.69 -5.64 -7.26
C THR A 52 12.44 -5.14 -6.55
N PHE A 53 12.18 -5.66 -5.36
CA PHE A 53 11.09 -5.17 -4.53
C PHE A 53 11.42 -5.14 -3.06
N ALA A 54 10.76 -4.26 -2.32
CA ALA A 54 10.79 -4.25 -0.87
C ALA A 54 9.42 -4.65 -0.30
N VAL A 55 9.38 -5.18 0.91
CA VAL A 55 8.13 -5.61 1.55
C VAL A 55 7.96 -4.99 2.93
N LYS A 56 6.75 -4.55 3.24
CA LYS A 56 6.37 -4.11 4.59
C LYS A 56 6.71 -5.15 5.65
N ASP A 57 7.19 -4.71 6.82
CA ASP A 57 7.58 -5.58 7.94
C ASP A 57 6.41 -6.19 8.72
N VAL A 58 5.52 -6.85 7.98
CA VAL A 58 4.32 -7.56 8.45
C VAL A 58 4.11 -8.87 7.70
N PHE A 59 4.94 -9.15 6.69
CA PHE A 59 4.87 -10.37 5.89
C PHE A 59 5.89 -11.36 6.43
N ASN A 60 5.41 -12.58 6.65
CA ASN A 60 6.26 -13.69 7.04
C ASN A 60 7.33 -13.95 5.98
N ILE A 61 8.57 -14.03 6.43
CA ILE A 61 9.72 -14.51 5.69
C ILE A 61 10.30 -15.64 6.51
N GLN A 62 10.47 -16.81 5.90
CA GLN A 62 10.93 -18.00 6.62
C GLN A 62 12.23 -17.73 7.38
N GLY A 63 12.22 -17.98 8.69
CA GLY A 63 13.37 -17.78 9.57
C GLY A 63 13.52 -16.37 10.14
N GLU A 64 12.68 -15.42 9.74
CA GLU A 64 12.68 -14.03 10.22
C GLU A 64 11.45 -13.75 11.09
N THR A 65 11.59 -12.85 12.06
CA THR A 65 10.46 -12.33 12.86
C THR A 65 10.09 -10.93 12.38
N SER A 66 8.85 -10.75 11.91
CA SER A 66 8.34 -9.42 11.57
C SER A 66 8.02 -8.61 12.82
N GLY A 67 8.42 -7.33 12.83
CA GLY A 67 8.26 -6.46 13.99
C GLY A 67 6.95 -5.68 14.04
N ALA A 68 6.20 -5.60 12.93
CA ALA A 68 4.95 -4.83 12.84
C ALA A 68 5.09 -3.39 13.39
N GLY A 69 6.27 -2.79 13.26
CA GLY A 69 6.54 -1.45 13.76
C GLY A 69 6.48 -1.30 15.29
N ASN A 70 6.53 -2.41 16.06
CA ASN A 70 6.57 -2.37 17.53
C ASN A 70 7.67 -3.31 18.09
N PRO A 71 8.58 -2.83 18.97
CA PRO A 71 9.67 -3.65 19.50
C PRO A 71 9.20 -4.75 20.46
N ASP A 72 8.11 -4.55 21.19
CA ASP A 72 7.53 -5.60 22.03
C ASP A 72 6.89 -6.70 21.19
N TRP A 73 6.25 -6.36 20.06
CA TRP A 73 5.74 -7.35 19.11
C TRP A 73 6.88 -8.22 18.59
N LEU A 74 7.97 -7.60 18.11
CA LEU A 74 9.17 -8.30 17.65
C LEU A 74 9.74 -9.24 18.72
N ARG A 75 9.83 -8.77 19.97
CA ARG A 75 10.39 -9.53 21.10
C ARG A 75 9.56 -10.74 21.48
N THR A 76 8.24 -10.71 21.28
CA THR A 76 7.32 -11.73 21.80
C THR A 76 6.87 -12.76 20.77
N HIS A 77 7.28 -12.60 19.50
CA HIS A 77 6.91 -13.51 18.42
C HIS A 77 8.12 -14.31 17.94
N GLU A 78 7.86 -15.57 17.61
CA GLU A 78 8.88 -16.48 17.06
C GLU A 78 9.08 -16.20 15.56
N PRO A 79 10.25 -16.58 15.01
CA PRO A 79 10.48 -16.51 13.57
C PRO A 79 9.44 -17.30 12.77
N ALA A 80 9.08 -16.78 11.60
CA ALA A 80 8.09 -17.43 10.75
C ALA A 80 8.60 -18.77 10.23
N THR A 81 7.72 -19.78 10.20
CA THR A 81 8.04 -21.13 9.72
C THR A 81 7.99 -21.25 8.19
N SER A 82 7.37 -20.31 7.50
CA SER A 82 7.25 -20.24 6.05
C SER A 82 7.19 -18.79 5.57
N THR A 83 7.58 -18.57 4.30
CA THR A 83 7.42 -17.27 3.63
C THR A 83 5.99 -17.12 3.11
N ALA A 84 5.43 -15.91 3.24
CA ALA A 84 4.07 -15.61 2.79
C ALA A 84 3.86 -15.93 1.29
N PRO A 85 2.75 -16.57 0.89
CA PRO A 85 2.52 -16.99 -0.50
C PRO A 85 2.59 -15.85 -1.52
N ALA A 86 2.16 -14.64 -1.14
CA ALA A 86 2.27 -13.47 -2.01
C ALA A 86 3.72 -13.15 -2.40
N LEU A 87 4.67 -13.32 -1.48
CA LEU A 87 6.09 -13.09 -1.76
C LEU A 87 6.68 -14.22 -2.60
N LEU A 88 6.32 -15.48 -2.31
CA LEU A 88 6.74 -16.63 -3.10
C LEU A 88 6.34 -16.49 -4.57
N ILE A 89 5.12 -16.02 -4.85
CA ILE A 89 4.64 -15.76 -6.22
C ILE A 89 5.54 -14.75 -6.94
N LEU A 90 5.98 -13.68 -6.26
CA LEU A 90 6.86 -12.66 -6.86
C LEU A 90 8.26 -13.22 -7.15
N LEU A 91 8.83 -13.95 -6.19
CA LEU A 91 10.14 -14.61 -6.32
C LEU A 91 10.13 -15.65 -7.45
N GLU A 92 9.06 -16.43 -7.57
CA GLU A 92 8.84 -17.41 -8.64
C GLU A 92 8.62 -16.77 -10.02
N ASN A 93 8.36 -15.46 -10.09
CA ASN A 93 8.17 -14.73 -11.34
C ASN A 93 9.33 -13.78 -11.66
N GLY A 94 10.48 -13.93 -11.00
CA GLY A 94 11.73 -13.26 -11.38
C GLY A 94 12.12 -12.04 -10.56
N ALA A 95 11.29 -11.61 -9.60
CA ALA A 95 11.60 -10.46 -8.77
C ALA A 95 12.52 -10.86 -7.60
N ASN A 96 13.40 -9.95 -7.17
CA ASN A 96 14.29 -10.15 -6.01
C ASN A 96 13.81 -9.29 -4.83
N LEU A 97 13.73 -9.88 -3.63
CA LEU A 97 13.40 -9.13 -2.42
C LEU A 97 14.65 -8.43 -1.88
N GLU A 98 14.56 -7.11 -1.71
CA GLU A 98 15.59 -6.19 -1.24
C GLU A 98 15.15 -5.51 0.07
N GLY A 99 14.96 -6.29 1.13
CA GLY A 99 14.76 -5.79 2.50
C GLY A 99 13.30 -5.66 2.95
N THR A 100 13.14 -5.53 4.27
CA THR A 100 11.85 -5.24 4.91
C THR A 100 11.75 -3.78 5.31
N THR A 101 10.59 -3.18 5.09
CA THR A 101 10.36 -1.75 5.21
C THR A 101 9.56 -1.39 6.44
N GLN A 102 9.79 -0.17 6.94
CA GLN A 102 9.04 0.39 8.06
C GLN A 102 7.52 0.38 7.82
N THR A 103 6.79 0.29 8.93
CA THR A 103 5.34 0.40 9.00
C THR A 103 4.95 1.27 10.18
N ASP A 104 3.77 1.89 10.10
CA ASP A 104 3.11 2.41 11.31
C ASP A 104 2.95 1.27 12.31
N GLU A 105 3.03 1.62 13.59
CA GLU A 105 2.94 0.70 14.71
C GLU A 105 1.65 -0.13 14.67
N LEU A 106 1.82 -1.45 14.58
CA LEU A 106 0.77 -2.46 14.41
C LEU A 106 -0.20 -2.12 13.28
N MET A 107 0.28 -1.45 12.24
CA MET A 107 -0.48 -1.01 11.06
C MET A 107 -1.63 -0.04 11.37
N TYR A 108 -1.85 0.35 12.63
CA TYR A 108 -3.08 1.02 13.08
C TYR A 108 -3.01 2.56 12.99
N SER A 109 -2.56 3.05 11.84
CA SER A 109 -2.48 4.47 11.51
C SER A 109 -2.37 4.66 9.98
N LEU A 110 -2.44 5.92 9.53
CA LEU A 110 -2.28 6.32 8.11
C LEU A 110 -1.18 7.37 7.95
N ASN A 111 -0.33 7.54 8.96
CA ASN A 111 0.54 8.70 9.10
C ASN A 111 1.94 8.42 8.51
N GLY A 112 2.55 7.29 8.88
CA GLY A 112 3.93 6.97 8.51
C GLY A 112 4.96 7.27 9.59
N GLU A 113 4.59 8.03 10.62
CA GLU A 113 5.41 8.26 11.81
C GLU A 113 5.38 7.04 12.74
N ASN A 114 6.55 6.59 13.19
CA ASN A 114 6.70 5.53 14.19
C ASN A 114 7.59 5.98 15.35
N ALA A 115 7.07 5.93 16.58
CA ALA A 115 7.80 6.41 17.76
C ALA A 115 9.06 5.61 18.10
N HIS A 116 9.14 4.35 17.65
CA HIS A 116 10.23 3.44 17.96
C HIS A 116 11.32 3.43 16.88
N TYR A 117 10.90 3.53 15.62
CA TYR A 117 11.77 3.36 14.45
C TYR A 117 12.01 4.64 13.63
N GLY A 118 11.35 5.75 14.01
CA GLY A 118 11.45 7.03 13.30
C GLY A 118 10.42 7.16 12.19
N THR A 119 10.68 8.06 11.24
CA THR A 119 9.77 8.32 10.12
C THR A 119 10.57 8.25 8.81
N PRO A 120 10.17 7.38 7.86
CA PRO A 120 10.74 7.41 6.51
C PRO A 120 10.56 8.80 5.88
N THR A 121 11.62 9.32 5.27
CA THR A 121 11.58 10.66 4.66
C THR A 121 10.89 10.61 3.31
N ASN A 122 9.82 11.38 3.12
CA ASN A 122 9.11 11.47 1.84
C ASN A 122 10.02 12.14 0.77
N PRO A 123 10.36 11.46 -0.35
CA PRO A 123 11.28 12.00 -1.36
C PRO A 123 10.80 13.27 -2.07
N LEU A 124 9.47 13.47 -2.17
CA LEU A 124 8.88 14.66 -2.79
C LEU A 124 8.63 15.80 -1.81
N ALA A 125 8.72 15.53 -0.50
CA ALA A 125 8.44 16.51 0.53
C ALA A 125 9.05 16.12 1.88
N SER A 126 10.33 16.43 2.09
CA SER A 126 11.08 16.00 3.28
C SER A 126 10.56 16.55 4.61
N ASP A 127 9.76 17.63 4.59
CA ASP A 127 9.12 18.23 5.77
C ASP A 127 7.71 17.67 6.05
N ARG A 128 7.27 16.69 5.26
CA ARG A 128 5.93 16.09 5.32
C ARG A 128 6.00 14.59 5.56
N ILE A 129 4.90 14.06 6.07
CA ILE A 129 4.76 12.63 6.36
C ILE A 129 4.73 11.84 5.03
N PRO A 130 5.26 10.60 4.98
CA PRO A 130 5.14 9.76 3.79
C PRO A 130 3.73 9.16 3.64
N GLY A 131 2.89 9.26 4.67
CA GLY A 131 1.66 8.48 4.78
C GLY A 131 1.94 7.06 5.29
N GLY A 132 0.89 6.35 5.64
CA GLY A 132 1.00 5.01 6.23
C GLY A 132 -0.25 4.17 6.01
N SER A 133 -0.28 2.92 6.48
CA SER A 133 0.78 2.30 7.29
C SER A 133 1.94 1.69 6.51
N SER A 134 1.92 1.64 5.18
CA SER A 134 3.02 1.08 4.37
C SER A 134 4.07 2.16 4.02
N SER A 135 4.50 2.91 5.02
CA SER A 135 5.32 4.13 4.87
C SER A 135 6.69 3.85 4.26
N GLY A 136 7.43 2.89 4.82
CA GLY A 136 8.74 2.52 4.31
C GLY A 136 8.65 1.91 2.90
N SER A 137 7.57 1.16 2.61
CA SER A 137 7.35 0.59 1.28
C SER A 137 7.18 1.69 0.23
N ALA A 138 6.38 2.71 0.52
CA ALA A 138 6.20 3.85 -0.38
C ALA A 138 7.50 4.65 -0.54
N VAL A 139 8.20 4.94 0.55
CA VAL A 139 9.48 5.68 0.45
C VAL A 139 10.53 4.87 -0.33
N ALA A 140 10.65 3.57 -0.13
CA ALA A 140 11.60 2.73 -0.87
C ALA A 140 11.33 2.76 -2.38
N ALA A 141 10.06 2.63 -2.80
CA ALA A 141 9.68 2.72 -4.20
C ALA A 141 9.86 4.14 -4.77
N ALA A 142 9.44 5.19 -4.04
CA ALA A 142 9.53 6.58 -4.49
C ALA A 142 10.96 7.10 -4.57
N ALA A 143 11.85 6.62 -3.71
CA ALA A 143 13.27 6.95 -3.75
C ALA A 143 14.06 6.14 -4.80
N GLY A 144 13.40 5.20 -5.51
CA GLY A 144 14.06 4.34 -6.48
C GLY A 144 15.05 3.35 -5.85
N LEU A 145 14.85 3.01 -4.56
CA LEU A 145 15.66 1.97 -3.89
C LEU A 145 15.30 0.58 -4.39
N VAL A 146 14.06 0.43 -4.88
CA VAL A 146 13.50 -0.78 -5.51
C VAL A 146 12.54 -0.39 -6.63
N ASP A 147 12.30 -1.30 -7.57
CA ASP A 147 11.40 -1.07 -8.72
C ASP A 147 9.91 -1.03 -8.32
N PHE A 148 9.54 -1.79 -7.29
CA PHE A 148 8.21 -1.75 -6.68
C PHE A 148 8.27 -2.13 -5.20
N ALA A 149 7.20 -1.85 -4.46
CA ALA A 149 7.10 -2.28 -3.07
C ALA A 149 5.73 -2.87 -2.75
N VAL A 150 5.71 -3.81 -1.81
CA VAL A 150 4.52 -4.54 -1.38
C VAL A 150 4.15 -4.12 0.04
N GLY A 151 2.87 -3.83 0.26
CA GLY A 151 2.33 -3.45 1.55
C GLY A 151 0.93 -4.02 1.80
N THR A 152 0.29 -3.53 2.85
CA THR A 152 -1.08 -3.88 3.19
C THR A 152 -1.96 -2.65 3.14
N ASP A 153 -3.22 -2.81 2.71
CA ASP A 153 -4.24 -1.76 2.71
C ASP A 153 -5.47 -2.26 3.47
N THR A 154 -5.72 -1.68 4.65
CA THR A 154 -6.92 -1.92 5.45
C THR A 154 -7.88 -0.74 5.32
N GLY A 155 -7.37 0.45 5.64
CA GLY A 155 -8.11 1.72 5.57
C GLY A 155 -7.45 2.74 4.63
N GLY A 156 -6.62 2.32 3.69
CA GLY A 156 -5.86 3.21 2.80
C GLY A 156 -4.35 3.02 2.81
N SER A 157 -3.84 2.04 3.53
CA SER A 157 -2.41 1.90 3.83
C SER A 157 -1.48 1.61 2.65
N VAL A 158 -1.99 1.44 1.43
CA VAL A 158 -1.22 1.48 0.17
C VAL A 158 -1.55 2.76 -0.61
N ARG A 159 -2.84 3.09 -0.71
CA ARG A 159 -3.34 4.22 -1.49
C ARG A 159 -2.87 5.59 -0.97
N ILE A 160 -2.95 5.81 0.34
CA ILE A 160 -2.56 7.06 0.98
C ILE A 160 -1.06 7.35 0.84
N PRO A 161 -0.14 6.44 1.23
CA PRO A 161 1.26 6.72 1.02
C PRO A 161 1.66 6.77 -0.47
N SER A 162 0.93 6.08 -1.36
CA SER A 162 1.12 6.26 -2.81
C SER A 162 0.78 7.68 -3.26
N SER A 163 -0.36 8.22 -2.81
CA SER A 163 -0.77 9.60 -3.10
C SER A 163 0.25 10.62 -2.61
N TYR A 164 0.82 10.43 -1.42
CA TYR A 164 1.74 11.38 -0.79
C TYR A 164 3.17 11.30 -1.31
N CYS A 165 3.63 10.11 -1.71
CA CYS A 165 4.97 9.89 -2.22
C CYS A 165 5.03 9.93 -3.76
N GLY A 166 3.93 10.27 -4.44
CA GLY A 166 3.90 10.39 -5.90
C GLY A 166 4.05 9.06 -6.64
N LEU A 167 3.42 8.01 -6.13
CA LEU A 167 3.45 6.67 -6.71
C LEU A 167 2.11 6.27 -7.30
N TYR A 168 2.17 5.36 -8.27
CA TYR A 168 1.02 4.51 -8.55
C TYR A 168 0.88 3.49 -7.43
N GLY A 169 -0.35 3.28 -6.95
CA GLY A 169 -0.66 2.33 -5.89
C GLY A 169 -1.90 1.51 -6.20
N PHE A 170 -1.89 0.22 -5.88
CA PHE A 170 -3.01 -0.66 -6.17
C PHE A 170 -3.51 -1.41 -4.93
N ARG A 171 -4.80 -1.24 -4.63
CA ARG A 171 -5.58 -2.06 -3.69
C ARG A 171 -6.41 -3.04 -4.53
N PRO A 172 -6.19 -4.36 -4.45
CA PRO A 172 -7.03 -5.30 -5.17
C PRO A 172 -8.41 -5.47 -4.54
N THR A 173 -9.33 -6.09 -5.27
CA THR A 173 -10.57 -6.67 -4.74
C THR A 173 -10.22 -7.53 -3.53
N HIS A 174 -10.94 -7.32 -2.42
CA HIS A 174 -10.70 -8.02 -1.16
C HIS A 174 -10.73 -9.55 -1.35
N GLY A 175 -9.74 -10.23 -0.78
CA GLY A 175 -9.59 -11.69 -0.85
C GLY A 175 -8.99 -12.23 -2.17
N THR A 176 -8.69 -11.40 -3.17
CA THR A 176 -8.13 -11.89 -4.45
C THR A 176 -6.66 -12.30 -4.34
N VAL A 177 -5.87 -11.53 -3.59
CA VAL A 177 -4.49 -11.90 -3.22
C VAL A 177 -4.52 -12.46 -1.80
N SER A 178 -3.93 -13.64 -1.60
CA SER A 178 -3.90 -14.29 -0.28
C SER A 178 -3.14 -13.43 0.74
N ALA A 179 -3.78 -13.17 1.88
CA ALA A 179 -3.16 -12.54 3.05
C ALA A 179 -2.58 -13.57 4.04
N GLU A 180 -2.50 -14.84 3.65
CA GLU A 180 -1.82 -15.87 4.46
C GLU A 180 -0.37 -15.47 4.73
N GLY A 181 0.08 -15.65 5.98
CA GLY A 181 1.42 -15.26 6.41
C GLY A 181 1.62 -13.75 6.51
N VAL A 182 0.55 -12.97 6.67
CA VAL A 182 0.61 -11.54 6.94
C VAL A 182 0.02 -11.28 8.32
N ILE A 183 0.69 -10.45 9.13
CA ILE A 183 0.16 -10.05 10.44
C ILE A 183 -1.14 -9.27 10.19
N PRO A 184 -2.28 -9.77 10.68
CA PRO A 184 -3.58 -9.14 10.44
C PRO A 184 -3.73 -7.86 11.26
N LEU A 185 -4.54 -6.93 10.74
CA LEU A 185 -5.11 -5.82 11.50
C LEU A 185 -6.62 -6.01 11.63
N ALA A 186 -7.29 -6.22 10.49
CA ALA A 186 -8.72 -6.51 10.41
C ALA A 186 -9.01 -7.33 9.15
N HIS A 187 -9.08 -8.66 9.32
CA HIS A 187 -9.20 -9.65 8.25
C HIS A 187 -10.23 -9.30 7.17
N SER A 188 -11.39 -8.76 7.55
CA SER A 188 -12.45 -8.46 6.58
C SER A 188 -12.19 -7.20 5.73
N PHE A 189 -11.10 -6.48 6.00
CA PHE A 189 -10.70 -5.26 5.29
C PHE A 189 -9.30 -5.36 4.68
N ASP A 190 -8.43 -6.17 5.28
CA ASP A 190 -7.02 -6.32 4.90
C ASP A 190 -6.87 -6.83 3.46
N THR A 191 -6.02 -6.15 2.70
CA THR A 191 -5.64 -6.53 1.33
C THR A 191 -4.14 -6.38 1.14
N ILE A 192 -3.58 -7.21 0.27
CA ILE A 192 -2.17 -7.12 -0.15
C ILE A 192 -2.10 -6.23 -1.38
N GLY A 193 -1.49 -5.06 -1.24
CA GLY A 193 -1.35 -4.09 -2.33
C GLY A 193 0.10 -3.81 -2.66
N TRP A 194 0.32 -3.11 -3.77
CA TRP A 194 1.66 -2.81 -4.27
C TRP A 194 1.73 -1.41 -4.89
N MET A 195 2.95 -0.90 -4.98
CA MET A 195 3.26 0.48 -5.38
C MET A 195 4.48 0.52 -6.30
N SER A 196 4.49 1.43 -7.28
CA SER A 196 5.63 1.69 -8.15
C SER A 196 5.58 3.09 -8.75
N GLN A 197 6.73 3.62 -9.16
CA GLN A 197 6.80 4.83 -9.98
C GLN A 197 6.38 4.57 -11.44
N ASP A 198 6.49 3.31 -11.89
CA ASP A 198 6.16 2.92 -13.25
C ASP A 198 4.84 2.13 -13.27
N VAL A 199 3.84 2.68 -13.96
CA VAL A 199 2.53 2.05 -14.16
C VAL A 199 2.62 0.70 -14.88
N THR A 200 3.63 0.51 -15.73
CA THR A 200 3.91 -0.75 -16.41
C THR A 200 4.37 -1.81 -15.43
N ILE A 201 5.26 -1.45 -14.50
CA ILE A 201 5.69 -2.36 -13.41
C ILE A 201 4.49 -2.66 -12.50
N LEU A 202 3.70 -1.65 -12.11
CA LEU A 202 2.48 -1.84 -11.30
C LEU A 202 1.53 -2.87 -11.94
N ARG A 203 1.28 -2.75 -13.26
CA ARG A 203 0.45 -3.70 -14.01
C ARG A 203 1.07 -5.10 -14.05
N ASN A 204 2.38 -5.21 -14.31
CA ASN A 204 3.05 -6.51 -14.42
C ASN A 204 3.04 -7.26 -13.09
N VAL A 205 3.26 -6.57 -11.97
CA VAL A 205 3.13 -7.12 -10.61
C VAL A 205 1.72 -7.65 -10.38
N GLY A 206 0.70 -6.88 -10.77
CA GLY A 206 -0.70 -7.31 -10.66
C GLY A 206 -1.05 -8.53 -11.50
N ASN A 207 -0.58 -8.61 -12.75
CA ASN A 207 -0.79 -9.80 -13.60
C ASN A 207 -0.27 -11.08 -12.93
N VAL A 208 0.86 -10.99 -12.22
CA VAL A 208 1.48 -12.10 -11.49
C VAL A 208 0.71 -12.43 -10.21
N LEU A 209 0.42 -11.44 -9.36
CA LEU A 209 -0.23 -11.65 -8.06
C LEU A 209 -1.70 -12.09 -8.18
N LEU A 210 -2.41 -11.62 -9.20
CA LEU A 210 -3.81 -11.96 -9.44
C LEU A 210 -3.97 -13.32 -10.15
N LYS A 211 -2.85 -14.00 -10.44
CA LYS A 211 -2.79 -15.37 -11.00
C LYS A 211 -3.64 -15.57 -12.26
N GLU A 212 -3.79 -14.53 -13.08
CA GLU A 212 -4.26 -14.80 -14.43
C GLU A 212 -3.16 -15.59 -15.14
N LYS A 213 -3.47 -16.85 -15.47
CA LYS A 213 -2.66 -17.60 -16.41
C LYS A 213 -2.69 -16.80 -17.72
N LEU A 214 -1.61 -16.07 -18.01
CA LEU A 214 -1.25 -15.75 -19.38
C LEU A 214 -1.11 -17.12 -20.07
N LEU A 215 -2.17 -17.57 -20.73
CA LEU A 215 -2.17 -18.86 -21.40
C LEU A 215 -1.06 -18.81 -22.45
N PRO A 216 -0.09 -19.74 -22.45
CA PRO A 216 0.88 -19.82 -23.52
C PRO A 216 0.15 -20.12 -24.83
N LYS A 217 0.49 -19.40 -25.92
CA LYS A 217 0.10 -19.84 -27.26
C LYS A 217 0.79 -21.19 -27.53
N GLU A 218 0.03 -22.16 -28.01
CA GLU A 218 0.62 -23.25 -28.78
C GLU A 218 1.41 -22.62 -29.94
N ASN A 219 2.70 -22.95 -30.05
CA ASN A 219 3.63 -22.59 -31.15
C ASN A 219 4.56 -21.37 -30.97
N GLY A 220 5.11 -21.15 -29.77
CA GLY A 220 6.51 -20.64 -29.63
C GLY A 220 6.86 -19.29 -30.26
N SER A 221 5.91 -18.38 -30.44
CA SER A 221 6.16 -16.99 -30.83
C SER A 221 5.44 -16.05 -29.86
N GLU A 222 6.14 -14.98 -29.48
CA GLU A 222 5.78 -13.82 -28.62
C GLU A 222 4.49 -13.89 -27.78
N ILE A 223 4.63 -13.58 -26.48
CA ILE A 223 3.53 -13.29 -25.56
C ILE A 223 2.79 -12.04 -26.04
N THR A 224 1.75 -12.22 -26.86
CA THR A 224 0.81 -11.13 -27.19
C THR A 224 -0.28 -11.12 -26.12
N SER A 225 -0.10 -10.26 -25.11
CA SER A 225 -1.08 -9.99 -24.06
C SER A 225 -2.15 -9.03 -24.57
N GLU A 226 -3.13 -9.53 -25.31
CA GLU A 226 -4.42 -8.84 -25.38
C GLU A 226 -5.49 -9.89 -25.14
N ILE A 227 -5.72 -10.18 -23.85
CA ILE A 227 -7.08 -10.50 -23.46
C ILE A 227 -7.89 -9.32 -23.98
N GLU A 228 -8.83 -9.56 -24.89
CA GLU A 228 -9.73 -8.53 -25.41
C GLU A 228 -10.59 -8.07 -24.23
N MET A 229 -10.04 -7.15 -23.43
CA MET A 229 -10.63 -6.67 -22.21
C MET A 229 -11.73 -5.69 -22.59
N LYS A 230 -12.97 -6.01 -22.21
CA LYS A 230 -14.11 -5.11 -22.39
C LYS A 230 -13.77 -3.74 -21.82
N PRO A 231 -13.94 -2.62 -22.56
CA PRO A 231 -13.63 -1.30 -22.04
C PRO A 231 -14.52 -0.94 -20.84
N PHE A 232 -14.06 -0.01 -20.00
CA PHE A 232 -14.96 0.72 -19.11
C PHE A 232 -15.75 1.72 -19.96
N THR A 233 -17.06 1.76 -19.77
CA THR A 233 -18.00 2.53 -20.60
C THR A 233 -18.90 3.45 -19.77
N HIS A 234 -18.96 3.25 -18.46
CA HIS A 234 -19.75 4.05 -17.54
C HIS A 234 -18.82 4.76 -16.55
N PHE A 235 -18.77 6.07 -16.59
CA PHE A 235 -17.87 6.87 -15.75
C PHE A 235 -18.68 7.63 -14.70
N PHE A 236 -18.23 7.57 -13.46
CA PHE A 236 -18.89 8.20 -12.32
C PHE A 236 -17.92 9.08 -11.54
N ILE A 237 -18.40 10.21 -11.02
CA ILE A 237 -17.72 10.93 -9.93
C ILE A 237 -18.63 10.97 -8.71
N ALA A 238 -18.05 10.84 -7.52
CA ALA A 238 -18.79 10.96 -6.26
C ALA A 238 -18.74 12.40 -5.73
N SER A 239 -19.82 13.17 -5.87
CA SER A 239 -19.86 14.60 -5.51
C SER A 239 -19.34 14.84 -4.09
N GLU A 240 -19.82 14.05 -3.12
CA GLU A 240 -19.40 14.12 -1.72
C GLU A 240 -17.89 13.92 -1.53
N ALA A 241 -17.27 13.02 -2.31
CA ALA A 241 -15.83 12.78 -2.25
C ALA A 241 -15.04 13.95 -2.85
N TRP A 242 -15.56 14.56 -3.93
CA TRP A 242 -14.95 15.73 -4.57
C TRP A 242 -15.15 17.03 -3.77
N ASP A 243 -16.05 17.06 -2.78
CA ASP A 243 -16.18 18.20 -1.86
C ASP A 243 -15.12 18.22 -0.74
N LEU A 244 -14.43 17.11 -0.49
CA LEU A 244 -13.46 16.99 0.61
C LEU A 244 -12.12 17.72 0.38
N PRO A 245 -11.53 17.72 -0.84
CA PRO A 245 -10.31 18.47 -1.10
C PRO A 245 -10.51 19.98 -1.07
N GLU A 246 -9.43 20.70 -0.80
CA GLU A 246 -9.40 22.15 -0.95
C GLU A 246 -9.58 22.54 -2.44
N ALA A 247 -10.06 23.76 -2.68
CA ALA A 247 -10.46 24.19 -4.02
C ALA A 247 -9.32 24.11 -5.06
N GLU A 248 -8.09 24.40 -4.65
CA GLU A 248 -6.90 24.28 -5.51
C GLU A 248 -6.63 22.83 -5.90
N ASP A 249 -6.55 21.91 -4.93
CA ASP A 249 -6.31 20.48 -5.16
C ASP A 249 -7.40 19.87 -6.02
N ARG A 250 -8.67 20.18 -5.71
CA ARG A 250 -9.81 19.76 -6.53
C ARG A 250 -9.67 20.21 -7.98
N SER A 251 -9.28 21.46 -8.22
CA SER A 251 -9.11 21.99 -9.57
C SER A 251 -8.01 21.26 -10.33
N ILE A 252 -6.89 20.95 -9.69
CA ILE A 252 -5.77 20.22 -10.30
C ILE A 252 -6.20 18.79 -10.66
N LEU A 253 -6.86 18.11 -9.73
CA LEU A 253 -7.35 16.75 -9.93
C LEU A 253 -8.41 16.67 -11.03
N LEU A 254 -9.38 17.59 -11.06
CA LEU A 254 -10.39 17.65 -12.14
C LEU A 254 -9.74 17.96 -13.49
N SER A 255 -8.77 18.87 -13.53
CA SER A 255 -8.04 19.15 -14.78
C SER A 255 -7.31 17.92 -15.30
N THR A 256 -6.72 17.13 -14.39
CA THR A 256 -6.05 15.87 -14.74
C THR A 256 -7.07 14.84 -15.23
N LEU A 257 -8.16 14.66 -14.50
CA LEU A 257 -9.25 13.75 -14.85
C LEU A 257 -9.81 14.06 -16.25
N HIS A 258 -10.08 15.33 -16.55
CA HIS A 258 -10.62 15.77 -17.84
C HIS A 258 -9.62 15.61 -19.00
N GLY A 259 -8.34 15.35 -18.72
CA GLY A 259 -7.35 14.99 -19.73
C GLY A 259 -7.47 13.54 -20.22
N ILE A 260 -8.23 12.70 -19.51
CA ILE A 260 -8.38 11.27 -19.78
C ILE A 260 -9.59 11.05 -20.71
N GLU A 261 -9.44 10.16 -21.69
CA GLU A 261 -10.51 9.79 -22.61
C GLU A 261 -11.76 9.30 -21.84
N GLY A 262 -12.93 9.83 -22.20
CA GLY A 262 -14.22 9.52 -21.56
C GLY A 262 -14.56 10.37 -20.33
N TRP A 263 -13.60 11.11 -19.78
CA TRP A 263 -13.77 11.89 -18.54
C TRP A 263 -13.98 13.40 -18.77
N HIS A 264 -14.53 13.80 -19.92
CA HIS A 264 -14.98 15.18 -20.10
C HIS A 264 -16.29 15.43 -19.29
N PRO A 265 -16.67 16.70 -19.00
CA PRO A 265 -17.84 17.01 -18.16
C PRO A 265 -19.16 16.33 -18.56
N ASP A 266 -19.39 16.10 -19.86
CA ASP A 266 -20.57 15.40 -20.37
C ASP A 266 -20.39 13.86 -20.47
N GLY A 267 -19.23 13.34 -20.08
CA GLY A 267 -18.80 11.94 -20.26
C GLY A 267 -18.92 11.09 -19.01
N TYR A 268 -19.12 11.72 -17.85
CA TYR A 268 -19.34 11.04 -16.58
C TYR A 268 -20.65 11.50 -15.93
N GLN A 269 -21.17 10.67 -15.03
CA GLN A 269 -22.30 11.00 -14.17
C GLN A 269 -21.78 11.41 -12.78
N ALA A 270 -22.14 12.61 -12.33
CA ALA A 270 -21.98 12.99 -10.93
C ALA A 270 -23.09 12.34 -10.09
N ILE A 271 -22.69 11.66 -9.02
CA ILE A 271 -23.58 10.92 -8.12
C ILE A 271 -23.25 11.23 -6.66
N ASP A 272 -24.24 11.13 -5.81
CA ASP A 272 -24.03 10.99 -4.36
C ASP A 272 -23.94 9.49 -4.05
N LEU A 273 -22.94 9.09 -3.27
CA LEU A 273 -22.73 7.68 -2.95
C LEU A 273 -23.58 7.26 -1.77
N SER A 274 -23.72 8.14 -0.78
CA SER A 274 -24.58 7.92 0.37
C SER A 274 -26.05 8.12 0.00
N GLU A 275 -26.94 7.47 0.74
CA GLU A 275 -28.36 7.81 0.67
C GLU A 275 -28.58 9.22 1.28
N PRO A 276 -29.67 9.94 0.95
CA PRO A 276 -29.88 11.32 1.42
C PRO A 276 -29.89 11.53 2.95
N ALA A 277 -30.04 10.47 3.73
CA ALA A 277 -30.00 10.48 5.19
C ALA A 277 -28.67 9.95 5.76
N GLU A 278 -27.69 9.69 4.90
CA GLU A 278 -26.37 9.15 5.22
C GLU A 278 -25.26 10.08 4.67
N SER A 279 -24.01 9.85 5.08
CA SER A 279 -22.84 10.61 4.65
C SER A 279 -21.58 9.74 4.62
N LEU A 280 -20.57 10.16 3.85
CA LEU A 280 -19.24 9.54 3.90
C LEU A 280 -18.64 9.56 5.32
N ALA A 281 -18.98 10.55 6.16
CA ALA A 281 -18.56 10.59 7.56
C ALA A 281 -19.13 9.41 8.35
N GLU A 282 -20.42 9.08 8.19
CA GLU A 282 -21.05 7.90 8.82
C GLU A 282 -20.51 6.59 8.27
N TRP A 283 -20.20 6.52 6.97
CA TRP A 283 -19.51 5.37 6.37
C TRP A 283 -18.12 5.19 7.01
N SER A 284 -17.36 6.27 7.18
CA SER A 284 -16.03 6.20 7.82
C SER A 284 -16.13 5.78 9.29
N ALA A 285 -17.17 6.21 10.02
CA ALA A 285 -17.42 5.80 11.39
C ALA A 285 -17.76 4.30 11.46
N THR A 286 -18.63 3.83 10.55
CA THR A 286 -18.99 2.41 10.41
C THR A 286 -17.77 1.55 10.11
N PHE A 287 -16.93 1.98 9.17
CA PHE A 287 -15.65 1.32 8.88
C PHE A 287 -14.80 1.19 10.15
N ARG A 288 -14.64 2.28 10.91
CA ARG A 288 -13.82 2.30 12.14
C ARG A 288 -14.35 1.36 13.22
N VAL A 289 -15.66 1.30 13.43
CA VAL A 289 -16.27 0.40 14.43
C VAL A 289 -16.04 -1.06 14.05
N LEU A 290 -16.33 -1.43 12.81
CA LEU A 290 -16.14 -2.81 12.33
C LEU A 290 -14.66 -3.22 12.36
N GLN A 291 -13.77 -2.32 11.92
CA GLN A 291 -12.33 -2.51 12.00
C GLN A 291 -11.87 -2.67 13.46
N GLY A 292 -12.33 -1.78 14.35
CA GLY A 292 -11.96 -1.79 15.77
C GLY A 292 -12.36 -3.08 16.48
N LEU A 293 -13.53 -3.64 16.16
CA LEU A 293 -13.97 -4.93 16.70
C LEU A 293 -13.05 -6.08 16.29
N GLU A 294 -12.58 -6.10 15.04
CA GLU A 294 -11.63 -7.10 14.55
C GLU A 294 -10.23 -6.90 15.14
N ILE A 295 -9.76 -5.66 15.24
CA ILE A 295 -8.49 -5.30 15.92
C ILE A 295 -8.51 -5.80 17.38
N ALA A 296 -9.61 -5.54 18.10
CA ALA A 296 -9.76 -5.99 19.48
C ALA A 296 -9.76 -7.52 19.57
N HIS A 297 -10.47 -8.20 18.65
CA HIS A 297 -10.48 -9.66 18.59
C HIS A 297 -9.08 -10.23 18.37
N GLU A 298 -8.32 -9.65 17.44
CA GLU A 298 -7.00 -10.12 17.04
C GLU A 298 -5.94 -9.87 18.11
N HIS A 299 -5.88 -8.64 18.65
CA HIS A 299 -4.74 -8.21 19.45
C HIS A 299 -4.97 -8.23 20.97
N SER A 300 -6.21 -8.31 21.47
CA SER A 300 -6.52 -8.22 22.91
C SER A 300 -5.79 -9.25 23.77
N GLY A 301 -5.60 -10.47 23.25
CA GLY A 301 -4.84 -11.52 23.94
C GLY A 301 -3.38 -11.13 24.19
N TRP A 302 -2.71 -10.62 23.16
CA TRP A 302 -1.33 -10.14 23.26
C TRP A 302 -1.23 -8.88 24.13
N LEU A 303 -2.14 -7.91 23.96
CA LEU A 303 -2.21 -6.69 24.78
C LEU A 303 -2.33 -7.02 26.27
N THR A 304 -3.20 -7.96 26.63
CA THR A 304 -3.43 -8.37 28.03
C THR A 304 -2.21 -9.07 28.62
N LYS A 305 -1.56 -9.93 27.84
CA LYS A 305 -0.43 -10.75 28.28
C LYS A 305 0.87 -9.95 28.39
N GLU A 306 1.20 -9.18 27.36
CA GLU A 306 2.52 -8.56 27.20
C GLU A 306 2.57 -7.11 27.65
N ARG A 307 1.43 -6.41 27.73
CA ARG A 307 1.33 -4.99 28.12
C ARG A 307 2.37 -4.12 27.41
N PRO A 308 2.35 -4.11 26.07
CA PRO A 308 3.38 -3.47 25.25
C PRO A 308 3.44 -1.96 25.48
N THR A 309 4.60 -1.38 25.18
CA THR A 309 4.75 0.08 25.13
C THR A 309 4.38 0.60 23.74
N PHE A 310 3.48 1.58 23.70
CA PHE A 310 3.01 2.21 22.47
C PHE A 310 3.55 3.62 22.25
N GLY A 311 3.61 4.02 20.98
CA GLY A 311 3.79 5.40 20.59
C GLY A 311 2.53 6.26 20.86
N PRO A 312 2.67 7.59 20.85
CA PRO A 312 1.56 8.51 21.10
C PRO A 312 0.39 8.29 20.11
N GLY A 313 -0.84 8.22 20.64
CA GLY A 313 -2.06 8.04 19.83
C GLY A 313 -2.36 6.58 19.46
N ILE A 314 -1.42 5.64 19.60
CA ILE A 314 -1.64 4.23 19.30
C ILE A 314 -2.29 3.51 20.48
N ALA A 315 -1.83 3.78 21.70
CA ALA A 315 -2.45 3.26 22.92
C ALA A 315 -3.95 3.61 22.98
N GLU A 316 -4.30 4.88 22.76
CA GLU A 316 -5.68 5.37 22.82
C GLU A 316 -6.57 4.70 21.75
N ARG A 317 -6.01 4.35 20.58
CA ARG A 317 -6.75 3.63 19.53
C ARG A 317 -7.03 2.18 19.89
N PHE A 318 -6.06 1.49 20.51
CA PHE A 318 -6.28 0.13 21.01
C PHE A 318 -7.21 0.11 22.22
N GLU A 319 -7.09 1.06 23.15
CA GLU A 319 -8.04 1.23 24.26
C GLU A 319 -9.46 1.45 23.75
N TRP A 320 -9.64 2.34 22.77
CA TRP A 320 -10.93 2.54 22.12
C TRP A 320 -11.45 1.27 21.45
N ALA A 321 -10.62 0.60 20.65
CA ALA A 321 -11.01 -0.65 19.98
C ALA A 321 -11.44 -1.74 20.97
N CYS A 322 -10.67 -1.94 22.05
CA CYS A 322 -10.99 -2.90 23.10
C CYS A 322 -12.19 -2.51 23.97
N SER A 323 -12.64 -1.25 23.92
CA SER A 323 -13.86 -0.80 24.61
C SER A 323 -15.15 -1.06 23.83
N LEU A 324 -15.07 -1.44 22.55
CA LEU A 324 -16.24 -1.67 21.70
C LEU A 324 -16.98 -2.95 22.10
N GLU A 325 -18.31 -2.85 22.21
CA GLU A 325 -19.18 -4.01 22.47
C GLU A 325 -19.69 -4.62 21.15
N LYS A 326 -19.59 -5.94 20.99
CA LYS A 326 -20.03 -6.64 19.78
C LYS A 326 -21.54 -6.52 19.52
N SER A 327 -22.36 -6.40 20.56
CA SER A 327 -23.81 -6.18 20.45
C SER A 327 -24.16 -4.82 19.85
N ALA A 328 -23.21 -3.88 19.79
CA ALA A 328 -23.44 -2.54 19.29
C ALA A 328 -23.25 -2.41 17.77
N SER A 329 -22.91 -3.48 17.04
CA SER A 329 -22.46 -3.39 15.63
C SER A 329 -23.47 -3.83 14.57
N GLU A 330 -24.71 -4.15 14.95
CA GLU A 330 -25.72 -4.65 13.99
C GLU A 330 -26.00 -3.61 12.89
N ALA A 331 -26.16 -2.35 13.27
CA ALA A 331 -26.39 -1.25 12.33
C ALA A 331 -25.20 -1.04 11.38
N GLU A 332 -23.97 -1.13 11.88
CA GLU A 332 -22.75 -1.00 11.10
C GLU A 332 -22.58 -2.15 10.11
N VAL A 333 -22.90 -3.38 10.52
CA VAL A 333 -22.88 -4.56 9.64
C VAL A 333 -23.91 -4.40 8.52
N GLU A 334 -25.13 -3.95 8.86
CA GLU A 334 -26.18 -3.68 7.87
C GLU A 334 -25.77 -2.56 6.90
N LEU A 335 -25.23 -1.45 7.41
CA LEU A 335 -24.76 -0.36 6.56
C LEU A 335 -23.66 -0.85 5.62
N ARG A 336 -22.64 -1.55 6.11
CA ARG A 336 -21.58 -2.11 5.26
C ARG A 336 -22.17 -3.01 4.16
N ALA A 337 -23.16 -3.85 4.49
CA ALA A 337 -23.81 -4.72 3.52
C ALA A 337 -24.62 -3.94 2.46
N ARG A 338 -25.25 -2.82 2.84
CA ARG A 338 -25.90 -1.90 1.88
C ARG A 338 -24.87 -1.21 0.98
N VAL A 339 -23.87 -0.57 1.56
CA VAL A 339 -22.78 0.12 0.84
C VAL A 339 -22.13 -0.80 -0.18
N ARG A 340 -21.76 -2.01 0.23
CA ARG A 340 -21.16 -3.01 -0.68
C ARG A 340 -22.09 -3.34 -1.83
N ARG A 341 -23.36 -3.65 -1.58
CA ARG A 341 -24.32 -3.99 -2.64
C ARG A 341 -24.49 -2.83 -3.61
N ASN A 342 -24.76 -1.63 -3.11
CA ASN A 342 -25.02 -0.46 -3.94
C ASN A 342 -23.83 -0.13 -4.85
N LEU A 343 -22.60 -0.16 -4.32
CA LEU A 343 -21.40 0.11 -5.13
C LEU A 343 -21.08 -1.01 -6.14
N VAL A 344 -21.31 -2.27 -5.77
CA VAL A 344 -21.14 -3.40 -6.70
C VAL A 344 -22.16 -3.32 -7.84
N ASP A 345 -23.42 -3.02 -7.53
CA ASP A 345 -24.50 -2.91 -8.51
C ASP A 345 -24.30 -1.68 -9.42
N LEU A 346 -23.89 -0.54 -8.85
CA LEU A 346 -23.59 0.69 -9.59
C LEU A 346 -22.46 0.49 -10.60
N LEU A 347 -21.35 -0.11 -10.17
CA LEU A 347 -20.15 -0.23 -11.01
C LEU A 347 -20.22 -1.42 -11.95
N GLY A 348 -20.85 -2.53 -11.55
CA GLY A 348 -20.95 -3.74 -12.36
C GLY A 348 -19.60 -4.16 -12.97
N GLU A 349 -19.63 -4.63 -14.22
CA GLU A 349 -18.42 -4.95 -14.97
C GLU A 349 -17.95 -3.81 -15.89
N GLU A 350 -18.56 -2.64 -15.94
CA GLU A 350 -18.19 -1.62 -16.95
C GLU A 350 -18.08 -0.21 -16.38
N GLY A 351 -18.38 -0.06 -15.09
CA GLY A 351 -18.31 1.18 -14.35
C GLY A 351 -16.93 1.46 -13.78
N LEU A 352 -16.58 2.74 -13.78
CA LEU A 352 -15.39 3.26 -13.14
C LEU A 352 -15.76 4.53 -12.37
N LEU A 353 -15.45 4.56 -11.08
CA LEU A 353 -15.68 5.71 -10.21
C LEU A 353 -14.37 6.45 -9.95
N ALA A 354 -14.32 7.73 -10.27
CA ALA A 354 -13.19 8.60 -9.95
C ALA A 354 -13.43 9.39 -8.66
N ILE A 355 -12.44 9.37 -7.77
CA ILE A 355 -12.40 10.13 -6.52
C ILE A 355 -11.00 10.67 -6.25
N PRO A 356 -10.84 11.75 -5.48
CA PRO A 356 -9.57 12.08 -4.84
C PRO A 356 -9.09 10.91 -3.96
N THR A 357 -7.81 10.57 -3.98
CA THR A 357 -7.26 9.51 -3.10
C THR A 357 -7.15 9.98 -1.65
N ALA A 358 -6.78 11.25 -1.47
CA ALA A 358 -6.61 11.95 -0.21
C ALA A 358 -7.16 13.39 -0.37
N PRO A 359 -7.46 14.12 0.72
CA PRO A 359 -8.03 15.46 0.61
C PRO A 359 -7.03 16.53 0.14
N GLY A 360 -5.77 16.19 -0.06
CA GLY A 360 -4.72 17.12 -0.49
C GLY A 360 -3.33 16.49 -0.38
N PRO A 361 -2.26 17.32 -0.38
CA PRO A 361 -0.89 16.84 -0.25
C PRO A 361 -0.61 16.34 1.18
N ALA A 362 0.48 15.58 1.32
CA ALA A 362 0.92 15.04 2.60
C ALA A 362 0.94 16.09 3.73
N PRO A 363 0.36 15.85 4.91
CA PRO A 363 0.50 16.74 6.07
C PRO A 363 1.96 16.98 6.49
N LEU A 364 2.22 18.10 7.16
CA LEU A 364 3.52 18.37 7.78
C LEU A 364 3.87 17.33 8.85
N LEU A 365 5.16 17.01 8.99
CA LEU A 365 5.66 16.16 10.06
C LEU A 365 5.24 16.69 11.44
N GLY A 366 4.79 15.80 12.31
CA GLY A 366 4.40 16.15 13.68
C GLY A 366 3.15 17.03 13.80
N LEU A 367 2.34 17.18 12.74
CA LEU A 367 1.05 17.86 12.81
C LEU A 367 0.15 17.16 13.85
N LYS A 368 -0.42 17.93 14.78
CA LYS A 368 -1.19 17.41 15.92
C LYS A 368 -2.46 18.24 16.14
N GLY A 369 -3.38 17.67 16.93
CA GLY A 369 -4.57 18.38 17.38
C GLY A 369 -5.68 18.41 16.33
N PRO A 370 -6.62 19.37 16.44
CA PRO A 370 -7.85 19.38 15.64
C PRO A 370 -7.63 19.39 14.13
N GLU A 371 -6.57 20.05 13.66
CA GLU A 371 -6.22 20.09 12.23
C GLU A 371 -5.81 18.72 11.70
N ALA A 372 -4.94 18.01 12.43
CA ALA A 372 -4.53 16.64 12.10
C ALA A 372 -5.73 15.69 12.07
N GLU A 373 -6.62 15.79 13.07
CA GLU A 373 -7.82 14.94 13.16
C GLU A 373 -8.82 15.25 12.05
N ALA A 374 -9.03 16.53 11.70
CA ALA A 374 -9.90 16.91 10.59
C ALA A 374 -9.36 16.38 9.25
N TYR A 375 -8.06 16.51 9.01
CA TYR A 375 -7.42 16.01 7.80
C TYR A 375 -7.50 14.47 7.71
N ARG A 376 -7.22 13.77 8.84
CA ARG A 376 -7.37 12.32 8.95
C ARG A 376 -8.81 11.88 8.72
N ALA A 377 -9.80 12.60 9.25
CA ALA A 377 -11.21 12.29 9.07
C ALA A 377 -11.62 12.39 7.59
N LYS A 378 -11.23 13.47 6.89
CA LYS A 378 -11.44 13.58 5.42
C LYS A 378 -10.76 12.44 4.66
N THR A 379 -9.53 12.08 5.03
CA THR A 379 -8.79 10.96 4.43
C THR A 379 -9.54 9.63 4.59
N MET A 380 -10.05 9.36 5.79
CA MET A 380 -10.83 8.15 6.10
C MET A 380 -12.16 8.10 5.34
N GLN A 381 -12.81 9.24 5.12
CA GLN A 381 -14.04 9.31 4.31
C GLN A 381 -13.78 8.86 2.87
N LEU A 382 -12.69 9.30 2.25
CA LEU A 382 -12.30 8.87 0.90
C LEU A 382 -11.88 7.39 0.89
N SER A 383 -11.03 6.98 1.82
CA SER A 383 -10.43 5.65 1.79
C SER A 383 -11.40 4.53 2.18
N CYS A 384 -12.44 4.83 2.96
CA CYS A 384 -13.43 3.85 3.41
C CYS A 384 -14.35 3.34 2.28
N ILE A 385 -14.48 4.05 1.16
CA ILE A 385 -15.34 3.67 0.03
C ILE A 385 -14.94 2.28 -0.50
N ALA A 386 -13.66 2.09 -0.85
CA ALA A 386 -13.12 0.78 -1.25
C ALA A 386 -12.94 -0.18 -0.07
N GLY A 387 -12.78 0.33 1.16
CA GLY A 387 -12.65 -0.48 2.37
C GLY A 387 -13.95 -1.23 2.70
N LEU A 388 -15.08 -0.52 2.76
CA LEU A 388 -16.40 -1.09 3.05
C LEU A 388 -16.89 -1.99 1.91
N SER A 389 -16.74 -1.54 0.67
CA SER A 389 -17.19 -2.29 -0.51
C SER A 389 -16.31 -3.51 -0.80
N GLY A 390 -15.00 -3.43 -0.53
CA GLY A 390 -14.05 -4.48 -0.89
C GLY A 390 -13.64 -4.45 -2.36
N LEU A 391 -13.91 -3.35 -3.06
CA LEU A 391 -13.65 -3.17 -4.49
C LEU A 391 -12.18 -2.80 -4.77
N PRO A 392 -11.69 -3.09 -5.99
CA PRO A 392 -10.34 -2.73 -6.40
C PRO A 392 -10.25 -1.23 -6.63
N GLN A 393 -9.12 -0.64 -6.24
CA GLN A 393 -8.84 0.78 -6.41
C GLN A 393 -7.38 0.98 -6.83
N VAL A 394 -7.19 1.77 -7.88
CA VAL A 394 -5.87 2.28 -8.27
C VAL A 394 -5.74 3.74 -7.84
N THR A 395 -4.54 4.12 -7.39
CA THR A 395 -4.10 5.49 -7.13
C THR A 395 -3.12 5.88 -8.23
N VAL A 396 -3.34 7.05 -8.81
CA VAL A 396 -2.50 7.68 -9.83
C VAL A 396 -1.94 8.98 -9.24
N PRO A 397 -0.63 9.19 -9.27
CA PRO A 397 -0.03 10.40 -8.72
C PRO A 397 -0.26 11.59 -9.66
N VAL A 398 -0.53 12.75 -9.08
CA VAL A 398 -0.67 14.03 -9.77
C VAL A 398 0.25 15.03 -9.08
N LEU A 399 1.18 15.61 -9.82
CA LEU A 399 2.13 16.58 -9.29
C LEU A 399 1.52 17.98 -9.28
N ARG A 400 1.54 18.63 -8.12
CA ARG A 400 1.17 20.04 -7.98
C ARG A 400 2.28 20.93 -8.56
N PRO A 401 1.95 22.18 -8.96
CA PRO A 401 2.95 23.15 -9.42
C PRO A 401 4.05 23.47 -8.39
N ASP A 402 3.79 23.25 -7.10
CA ASP A 402 4.75 23.44 -6.00
C ASP A 402 5.64 22.21 -5.73
N GLY A 403 5.48 21.13 -6.50
CA GLY A 403 6.25 19.90 -6.38
C GLY A 403 5.68 18.87 -5.41
N LEU A 404 4.58 19.17 -4.71
CA LEU A 404 3.91 18.20 -3.84
C LEU A 404 3.03 17.24 -4.65
N ALA A 405 2.97 15.98 -4.23
CA ALA A 405 2.06 15.01 -4.85
C ALA A 405 0.67 15.02 -4.20
N ILE A 406 -0.35 14.88 -5.04
CA ILE A 406 -1.73 14.55 -4.68
C ILE A 406 -2.19 13.35 -5.51
N GLY A 407 -3.26 12.67 -5.09
CA GLY A 407 -3.68 11.41 -5.69
C GLY A 407 -5.06 11.50 -6.33
N LEU A 408 -5.18 10.96 -7.54
CA LEU A 408 -6.43 10.66 -8.21
C LEU A 408 -6.65 9.15 -8.18
N SER A 409 -7.85 8.70 -7.79
CA SER A 409 -8.16 7.29 -7.69
C SER A 409 -9.32 6.88 -8.59
N PHE A 410 -9.21 5.65 -9.10
CA PHE A 410 -10.27 4.98 -9.86
C PHE A 410 -10.65 3.68 -9.17
N ILE A 411 -11.94 3.51 -8.90
CA ILE A 411 -12.53 2.32 -8.28
C ILE A 411 -13.32 1.57 -9.35
N GLY A 412 -12.94 0.32 -9.58
CA GLY A 412 -13.64 -0.59 -10.48
C GLY A 412 -14.64 -1.48 -9.76
N GLY A 413 -15.46 -2.21 -10.51
CA GLY A 413 -16.31 -3.25 -9.93
C GLY A 413 -15.55 -4.50 -9.47
N THR A 414 -16.26 -5.43 -8.85
CA THR A 414 -15.69 -6.67 -8.30
C THR A 414 -14.97 -7.48 -9.37
N LYS A 415 -13.73 -7.93 -9.08
CA LYS A 415 -12.91 -8.76 -9.98
C LYS A 415 -12.57 -8.10 -11.32
N THR A 416 -12.59 -6.78 -11.37
CA THR A 416 -12.15 -6.00 -12.55
C THR A 416 -10.67 -5.60 -12.44
N ASP A 417 -9.94 -6.15 -11.46
CA ASP A 417 -8.58 -5.80 -11.06
C ASP A 417 -7.59 -5.73 -12.22
N VAL A 418 -7.46 -6.82 -12.98
CA VAL A 418 -6.54 -6.90 -14.11
C VAL A 418 -6.90 -5.84 -15.14
N ARG A 419 -8.18 -5.75 -15.50
CA ARG A 419 -8.62 -4.72 -16.43
C ARG A 419 -8.34 -3.30 -15.93
N LEU A 420 -8.54 -3.02 -14.64
CA LEU A 420 -8.24 -1.73 -14.06
C LEU A 420 -6.74 -1.39 -14.19
N LEU A 421 -5.85 -2.35 -13.93
CA LEU A 421 -4.41 -2.18 -14.11
C LEU A 421 -4.03 -1.92 -15.58
N HIS A 422 -4.60 -2.68 -16.51
CA HIS A 422 -4.33 -2.51 -17.94
C HIS A 422 -4.91 -1.20 -18.48
N TRP A 423 -6.11 -0.82 -18.05
CA TRP A 423 -6.69 0.49 -18.36
C TRP A 423 -5.77 1.61 -17.84
N THR A 424 -5.32 1.51 -16.59
CA THR A 424 -4.41 2.50 -16.00
C THR A 424 -3.11 2.60 -16.80
N ALA A 425 -2.46 1.48 -17.12
CA ALA A 425 -1.26 1.49 -17.94
C ALA A 425 -1.51 2.10 -19.32
N LYS A 426 -2.65 1.81 -19.97
CA LYS A 426 -3.00 2.41 -21.27
C LYS A 426 -3.13 3.93 -21.18
N GLN A 427 -3.75 4.46 -20.11
CA GLN A 427 -3.92 5.90 -19.94
C GLN A 427 -2.62 6.60 -19.58
N PHE A 428 -1.77 5.97 -18.75
CA PHE A 428 -0.68 6.68 -18.07
C PHE A 428 0.75 6.20 -18.43
N ALA A 429 0.94 5.21 -19.32
CA ALA A 429 2.26 4.69 -19.70
C ALA A 429 3.18 5.74 -20.39
N GLY A 430 2.63 6.89 -20.81
CA GLY A 430 3.39 8.01 -21.37
C GLY A 430 3.70 9.13 -20.38
N GLU A 431 3.21 9.07 -19.15
CA GLU A 431 3.30 10.17 -18.16
C GLU A 431 4.46 10.03 -17.17
N VAL A 432 5.44 9.15 -17.45
CA VAL A 432 6.63 9.02 -16.61
C VAL A 432 7.41 10.34 -16.60
N CYS A 433 7.38 11.00 -15.43
CA CYS A 433 8.21 12.12 -15.02
C CYS A 433 8.37 13.28 -16.03
N ARG A 434 7.54 14.32 -15.87
CA ARG A 434 7.96 15.70 -16.16
C ARG A 434 8.05 16.51 -14.88
#